data_AF-A0A8H3E371-F1
#
_entry.id   AF-A0A8H3E371-F1
#
_cell.length_a   1.000
_cell.length_b   1.000
_cell.length_c   1.000
_cell.angle_alpha   90.00
_cell.angle_beta   90.00
_cell.angle_gamma   90.00
#
_symmetry.space_group_name_H-M   'P 1'
#
loop_
_entity.id
_entity.type
_entity.pdbx_description
1 polymer ?
#
loop_
_entity_poly.entity_id
_entity_poly.type
_entity_poly.pdbx_seq_one_letter_code
_entity_poly.pdbx_strand_id
1 'polypeptide(L)'
;MELDRTRFDPEGFSIWRVDFKYNEELTLVFMSSNQITGFFNRLEASKKYAFGSVGVLGEANNSRISGAFVVRGQDYKPVVSVAPDWESYEYKKIDLANPEDKAFFEAALAWDLEIDGKKWADGKNFK
;
A
#
# COMPACT_ATOMS: atom_id res chain seq x y z
N MET A 1 -37.01 11.17 -0.82
CA MET A 1 -35.64 11.51 -1.24
C MET A 1 -34.73 10.48 -0.60
N GLU A 2 -34.54 9.35 -1.29
CA GLU A 2 -33.67 8.26 -0.81
C GLU A 2 -32.22 8.73 -0.79
N LEU A 3 -31.54 8.41 0.31
CA LEU A 3 -30.11 8.62 0.48
C LEU A 3 -29.35 7.74 -0.52
N ASP A 4 -28.69 8.37 -1.50
CA ASP A 4 -27.78 7.73 -2.45
C ASP A 4 -26.65 7.03 -1.69
N ARG A 5 -26.65 5.70 -1.74
CA ARG A 5 -25.64 4.85 -1.10
C ARG A 5 -24.37 4.89 -1.96
N THR A 6 -23.23 5.10 -1.27
CA THR A 6 -21.88 4.66 -1.69
C THR A 6 -21.28 5.30 -2.95
N ARG A 7 -20.67 6.49 -2.79
CA ARG A 7 -19.80 7.12 -3.81
C ARG A 7 -18.39 6.49 -3.87
N PHE A 8 -18.29 5.19 -4.15
CA PHE A 8 -17.07 4.61 -4.71
C PHE A 8 -17.38 4.29 -6.17
N ASP A 9 -16.63 4.88 -7.09
CA ASP A 9 -16.72 4.58 -8.53
C ASP A 9 -15.68 3.49 -8.85
N PRO A 10 -16.08 2.19 -8.87
CA PRO A 10 -15.14 1.09 -9.12
C PRO A 10 -14.58 1.08 -10.54
N GLU A 11 -15.20 1.78 -11.49
CA GLU A 11 -14.64 1.92 -12.84
C GLU A 11 -13.56 3.01 -12.88
N GLY A 12 -13.73 4.05 -12.06
CA GLY A 12 -12.79 5.16 -11.92
C GLY A 12 -11.54 4.86 -11.08
N PHE A 13 -11.53 3.80 -10.28
CA PHE A 13 -10.42 3.45 -9.38
C PHE A 13 -10.07 1.96 -9.42
N SER A 14 -8.84 1.63 -9.05
CA SER A 14 -8.40 0.26 -8.80
C SER A 14 -7.58 0.18 -7.52
N ILE A 15 -7.48 -1.02 -6.95
CA ILE A 15 -6.78 -1.28 -5.69
C ILE A 15 -5.61 -2.22 -5.98
N TRP A 16 -4.46 -1.92 -5.40
CA TRP A 16 -3.22 -2.65 -5.61
C TRP A 16 -2.54 -2.93 -4.29
N ARG A 17 -2.25 -4.20 -4.03
CA ARG A 17 -1.27 -4.62 -3.05
C ARG A 17 0.11 -4.17 -3.52
N VAL A 18 0.91 -3.66 -2.60
CA VAL A 18 2.29 -3.23 -2.82
C VAL A 18 3.20 -3.99 -1.85
N ASP A 19 4.22 -4.66 -2.38
CA ASP A 19 5.22 -5.39 -1.58
C ASP A 19 6.62 -4.93 -1.95
N PHE A 20 7.44 -4.60 -0.94
CA PHE A 20 8.85 -4.33 -1.18
C PHE A 20 9.60 -5.63 -1.50
N LYS A 21 10.47 -5.59 -2.51
CA LYS A 21 11.15 -6.78 -3.03
C LYS A 21 12.35 -7.23 -2.19
N TYR A 22 13.01 -6.29 -1.49
CA TYR A 22 14.30 -6.52 -0.83
C TYR A 22 14.17 -6.53 0.69
N ASN A 23 13.23 -7.33 1.22
CA ASN A 23 12.93 -7.32 2.66
C ASN A 23 14.13 -7.76 3.53
N GLU A 24 15.05 -8.55 2.96
CA GLU A 24 16.33 -8.95 3.54
C GLU A 24 17.29 -7.78 3.81
N GLU A 25 17.10 -6.64 3.15
CA GLU A 25 17.91 -5.43 3.36
C GLU A 25 17.36 -4.55 4.51
N LEU A 26 16.16 -4.87 5.02
CA LEU A 26 15.51 -4.10 6.07
C LEU A 26 16.14 -4.39 7.43
N THR A 27 16.57 -3.33 8.11
CA THR A 27 17.22 -3.41 9.43
C THR A 27 16.25 -2.99 10.52
N LEU A 28 16.31 -1.74 10.99
CA LEU A 28 15.48 -1.27 12.09
C LEU A 28 14.10 -0.82 11.58
N VAL A 29 13.04 -1.15 12.31
CA VAL A 29 11.64 -0.82 11.93
C VAL A 29 11.45 0.66 11.58
N PHE A 30 12.00 1.57 12.39
CA PHE A 30 11.90 3.01 12.12
C PHE A 30 12.65 3.43 10.85
N MET A 31 13.75 2.77 10.49
CA MET A 31 14.49 3.03 9.25
C MET A 31 13.69 2.56 8.04
N SER A 32 13.09 1.37 8.12
CA SER A 32 12.17 0.84 7.10
C SER A 32 10.95 1.76 6.92
N SER A 33 10.40 2.27 8.02
CA SER A 33 9.28 3.23 8.01
C SER A 33 9.66 4.59 7.38
N ASN A 34 10.90 5.03 7.59
CA ASN A 34 11.45 6.20 6.90
C ASN A 34 11.63 5.97 5.39
N GLN A 35 11.94 4.73 4.98
CA GLN A 35 11.99 4.37 3.56
C GLN A 35 10.62 4.53 2.88
N ILE A 36 9.53 4.09 3.55
CA ILE A 36 8.16 4.31 3.08
C ILE A 36 7.88 5.81 2.92
N THR A 37 8.28 6.62 3.89
CA THR A 37 8.15 8.09 3.82
C THR A 37 8.88 8.67 2.61
N GLY A 38 10.12 8.20 2.36
CA GLY A 38 10.90 8.60 1.20
C GLY A 38 10.20 8.25 -0.13
N PHE A 39 9.62 7.06 -0.23
CA PHE A 39 8.85 6.64 -1.40
C PHE A 39 7.62 7.53 -1.60
N PHE A 40 6.85 7.78 -0.54
CA PHE A 40 5.67 8.65 -0.60
C PHE A 40 6.01 10.08 -1.02
N ASN A 41 7.12 10.64 -0.55
CA ASN A 41 7.57 11.97 -0.99
C ASN A 41 7.87 12.02 -2.49
N ARG A 42 8.37 10.91 -3.07
CA ARG A 42 8.61 10.80 -4.52
C ARG A 42 7.32 10.59 -5.32
N LEU A 43 6.23 10.17 -4.67
CA LEU A 43 4.89 10.07 -5.25
C LEU A 43 4.10 11.37 -5.22
N GLU A 44 4.63 12.48 -4.68
CA GLU A 44 3.88 13.73 -4.45
C GLU A 44 3.15 14.25 -5.70
N ALA A 45 3.75 14.11 -6.89
CA ALA A 45 3.12 14.51 -8.17
C ALA A 45 1.80 13.75 -8.47
N SER A 46 1.64 12.57 -7.87
CA SER A 46 0.50 11.67 -8.02
C SER A 46 -0.47 11.67 -6.83
N LYS A 47 -0.24 12.52 -5.82
CA LYS A 47 -1.03 12.58 -4.58
C LYS A 47 -2.53 12.73 -4.79
N LYS A 48 -2.97 13.51 -5.78
CA LYS A 48 -4.41 13.66 -6.12
C LYS A 48 -5.03 12.44 -6.81
N TYR A 49 -4.23 11.43 -7.14
CA TYR A 49 -4.64 10.24 -7.88
C TYR A 49 -4.45 8.95 -7.09
N ALA A 50 -3.94 9.01 -5.87
CA ALA A 50 -3.73 7.84 -5.04
C ALA A 50 -3.96 8.13 -3.55
N PHE A 51 -4.46 7.11 -2.88
CA PHE A 51 -4.40 6.97 -1.43
C PHE A 51 -3.68 5.66 -1.12
N GLY A 52 -2.87 5.61 -0.07
CA GLY A 52 -2.16 4.39 0.28
C GLY A 52 -2.01 4.20 1.78
N SER A 53 -1.95 2.95 2.21
CA SER A 53 -1.56 2.54 3.56
C SER A 53 -0.49 1.46 3.43
N VAL A 54 0.73 1.78 3.84
CA VAL A 54 1.89 0.87 3.72
C VAL A 54 2.58 0.78 5.06
N GLY A 55 2.83 -0.46 5.49
CA GLY A 55 3.37 -0.79 6.80
C GLY A 55 4.69 -1.55 6.72
N VAL A 56 5.45 -1.44 7.80
CA VAL A 56 6.52 -2.35 8.18
C VAL A 56 5.89 -3.41 9.09
N LEU A 57 5.98 -4.68 8.68
CA LEU A 57 5.49 -5.82 9.44
C LEU A 57 6.67 -6.60 10.00
N GLY A 58 6.61 -7.01 11.26
CA GLY A 58 7.64 -7.80 11.95
C GLY A 58 8.51 -6.96 12.87
N GLU A 59 9.78 -7.32 12.98
CA GLU A 59 10.70 -6.74 13.96
C GLU A 59 12.06 -6.39 13.33
N ALA A 60 12.97 -5.81 14.12
CA ALA A 60 14.29 -5.40 13.63
C ALA A 60 15.05 -6.59 13.00
N ASN A 61 15.60 -6.39 11.80
CA ASN A 61 16.32 -7.37 10.97
C ASN A 61 15.48 -8.59 10.52
N ASN A 62 14.17 -8.58 10.80
CA ASN A 62 13.22 -9.60 10.36
C ASN A 62 11.87 -8.93 10.08
N SER A 63 11.89 -7.93 9.21
CA SER A 63 10.71 -7.17 8.82
C SER A 63 10.45 -7.27 7.33
N ARG A 64 9.25 -6.86 6.92
CA ARG A 64 8.88 -6.68 5.52
C ARG A 64 8.11 -5.38 5.36
N ILE A 65 8.13 -4.80 4.16
CA ILE A 65 7.25 -3.68 3.82
C ILE A 65 6.13 -4.19 2.90
N SER A 66 4.88 -3.96 3.29
CA SER A 66 3.70 -4.32 2.50
C SER A 66 2.51 -3.42 2.81
N GLY A 67 1.57 -3.33 1.90
CA GLY A 67 0.35 -2.56 2.09
C GLY A 67 -0.51 -2.48 0.84
N ALA A 68 -1.35 -1.46 0.76
CA ALA A 68 -2.23 -1.25 -0.38
C ALA A 68 -2.29 0.21 -0.82
N PHE A 69 -2.47 0.40 -2.13
CA PHE A 69 -2.83 1.66 -2.76
C PHE A 69 -4.20 1.55 -3.42
N VAL A 70 -5.00 2.60 -3.29
CA VAL A 70 -6.14 2.89 -4.15
C VAL A 70 -5.66 3.94 -5.15
N VAL A 71 -5.77 3.66 -6.45
CA VAL A 71 -5.28 4.54 -7.53
C VAL A 71 -6.42 4.88 -8.49
N ARG A 72 -6.35 6.07 -9.09
CA ARG A 72 -7.25 6.46 -10.17
C ARG A 72 -6.91 5.72 -11.45
N GLY A 73 -7.92 5.19 -12.13
CA GLY A 73 -7.78 4.36 -13.32
C GLY A 73 -7.56 2.88 -12.99
N GLN A 74 -7.43 2.07 -14.04
CA GLN A 74 -7.34 0.61 -13.93
C GLN A 74 -5.91 0.06 -14.00
N ASP A 75 -4.91 0.95 -14.15
CA ASP A 75 -3.48 0.65 -14.16
C ASP A 75 -2.77 1.53 -13.12
N TYR A 76 -1.93 0.91 -12.28
CA TYR A 76 -1.17 1.58 -11.24
C TYR A 76 0.03 2.36 -11.82
N LYS A 77 0.57 1.91 -12.95
CA LYS A 77 1.87 2.39 -13.46
C LYS A 77 1.91 3.89 -13.69
N PRO A 78 0.91 4.54 -14.32
CA PRO A 78 0.91 6.00 -14.52
C PRO A 78 0.92 6.80 -13.21
N VAL A 79 0.47 6.20 -12.10
CA VAL A 79 0.39 6.84 -10.79
C VAL A 79 1.70 6.65 -10.02
N VAL A 80 2.31 5.46 -10.06
CA VAL A 80 3.49 5.16 -9.25
C VAL A 80 4.82 5.46 -9.94
N SER A 81 4.88 5.43 -11.28
CA SER A 81 6.16 5.56 -12.02
C SER A 81 6.77 6.96 -11.97
N VAL A 82 6.11 7.93 -11.33
CA VAL A 82 6.68 9.25 -11.02
C VAL A 82 7.80 9.13 -9.96
N ALA A 83 7.74 8.10 -9.11
CA ALA A 83 8.80 7.78 -8.17
C ALA A 83 9.84 6.88 -8.86
N PRO A 84 11.12 7.25 -8.96
CA PRO A 84 12.14 6.47 -9.67
C PRO A 84 12.38 5.06 -9.10
N ASP A 85 12.06 4.83 -7.83
CA ASP A 85 12.23 3.56 -7.12
C ASP A 85 10.95 2.71 -7.09
N TRP A 86 9.94 3.03 -7.90
CA TRP A 86 8.68 2.26 -7.97
C TRP A 86 8.91 0.77 -8.30
N GLU A 87 9.96 0.44 -9.05
CA GLU A 87 10.33 -0.93 -9.43
C GLU A 87 10.92 -1.74 -8.28
N SER A 88 11.32 -1.12 -7.17
CA SER A 88 11.70 -1.82 -5.94
C SER A 88 10.50 -2.47 -5.25
N TYR A 89 9.30 -2.22 -5.74
CA TYR A 89 8.07 -2.83 -5.28
C TYR A 89 7.43 -3.72 -6.36
N GLU A 90 6.69 -4.71 -5.91
CA GLU A 90 5.76 -5.50 -6.72
C GLU A 90 4.34 -5.00 -6.48
N TYR A 91 3.51 -5.03 -7.53
CA TYR A 91 2.13 -4.57 -7.49
C TYR A 91 1.22 -5.70 -7.96
N LYS A 92 0.29 -6.12 -7.10
CA LYS A 92 -0.74 -7.10 -7.42
C LYS A 92 -2.11 -6.43 -7.30
N LYS A 93 -2.93 -6.53 -8.35
CA LYS A 93 -4.30 -6.00 -8.31
C LYS A 93 -5.10 -6.76 -7.25
N ILE A 94 -5.85 -6.03 -6.43
CA ILE A 94 -6.74 -6.54 -5.39
C ILE A 94 -8.15 -6.64 -5.98
N ASP A 95 -8.77 -7.81 -5.87
CA ASP A 95 -10.18 -8.02 -6.18
C ASP A 95 -11.03 -8.04 -4.90
N LEU A 96 -11.88 -7.04 -4.70
CA LEU A 96 -12.75 -6.96 -3.51
C LEU A 96 -13.85 -8.04 -3.49
N ALA A 97 -14.11 -8.72 -4.61
CA ALA A 97 -14.98 -9.89 -4.64
C ALA A 97 -14.30 -11.13 -4.06
N ASN A 98 -12.96 -11.15 -4.04
CA ASN A 98 -12.18 -12.20 -3.38
C ASN A 98 -12.07 -11.90 -1.87
N PRO A 99 -12.51 -12.81 -0.98
CA PRO A 99 -12.47 -12.58 0.47
C PRO A 99 -11.07 -12.35 1.06
N GLU A 100 -10.04 -12.99 0.53
CA GLU A 100 -8.66 -12.87 1.01
C GLU A 100 -8.06 -11.52 0.63
N ASP A 101 -8.25 -11.11 -0.64
CA ASP A 101 -7.82 -9.80 -1.15
C ASP A 101 -8.55 -8.67 -0.41
N LYS A 102 -9.86 -8.83 -0.15
CA LYS A 102 -10.65 -7.90 0.66
C LYS A 102 -10.13 -7.80 2.10
N ALA A 103 -9.90 -8.94 2.76
CA ALA A 103 -9.37 -8.97 4.12
C ALA A 103 -7.98 -8.33 4.20
N PHE A 104 -7.11 -8.59 3.22
CA PHE A 104 -5.80 -7.94 3.11
C PHE A 104 -5.95 -6.41 3.02
N PHE A 105 -6.84 -5.93 2.15
CA PHE A 105 -7.05 -4.49 1.96
C PHE A 105 -7.58 -3.83 3.23
N GLU A 106 -8.63 -4.39 3.82
CA GLU A 106 -9.20 -3.90 5.08
C GLU A 106 -8.15 -3.89 6.18
N ALA A 107 -7.31 -4.93 6.24
CA ALA A 107 -6.28 -5.03 7.26
C ALA A 107 -5.12 -4.02 7.07
N ALA A 108 -4.73 -3.78 5.82
CA ALA A 108 -3.77 -2.74 5.48
C ALA A 108 -4.30 -1.35 5.88
N LEU A 109 -5.59 -1.08 5.70
CA LEU A 109 -6.20 0.19 6.10
C LEU A 109 -6.34 0.35 7.62
N ALA A 110 -6.59 -0.75 8.34
CA ALA A 110 -6.74 -0.77 9.79
C ALA A 110 -5.39 -0.82 10.54
N TRP A 111 -4.26 -0.97 9.82
CA TRP A 111 -2.92 -1.15 10.38
C TRP A 111 -2.82 -2.40 11.28
N ASP A 112 -3.55 -3.46 10.92
CA ASP A 112 -3.56 -4.76 11.59
C ASP A 112 -3.13 -5.90 10.65
N LEU A 113 -2.61 -5.57 9.47
CA LEU A 113 -2.09 -6.54 8.50
C LEU A 113 -1.01 -7.43 9.14
N GLU A 114 -1.17 -8.75 8.94
CA GLU A 114 -0.22 -9.77 9.34
C GLU A 114 0.10 -10.66 8.14
N ILE A 115 1.39 -10.88 7.86
CA ILE A 115 1.83 -11.74 6.77
C ILE A 115 2.99 -12.60 7.25
N ASP A 116 2.91 -13.91 7.05
CA ASP A 116 3.95 -14.89 7.47
C ASP A 116 4.31 -14.76 8.96
N GLY A 117 3.30 -14.52 9.82
CA GLY A 117 3.47 -14.30 11.27
C GLY A 117 4.09 -12.95 11.64
N LYS A 118 4.38 -12.07 10.67
CA LYS A 118 4.89 -10.71 10.89
C LYS A 118 3.73 -9.75 11.02
N LYS A 119 3.52 -9.21 12.23
CA LYS A 119 2.46 -8.24 12.55
C LYS A 119 2.88 -6.82 12.26
N TRP A 120 1.92 -5.93 12.02
CA TRP A 120 2.17 -4.50 11.86
C TRP A 120 2.96 -3.91 13.03
N ALA A 121 4.07 -3.25 12.73
CA ALA A 121 4.94 -2.62 13.73
C ALA A 121 4.98 -1.09 13.59
N ASP A 122 4.96 -0.59 12.36
CA ASP A 122 4.86 0.85 12.05
C ASP A 122 4.37 1.02 10.61
N GLY A 123 3.94 2.22 10.21
CA GLY A 123 3.51 2.48 8.85
C GLY A 123 3.25 3.94 8.53
N LYS A 124 2.83 4.18 7.31
CA LYS A 124 2.52 5.52 6.78
C LYS A 124 1.29 5.44 5.88
N ASN A 125 0.51 6.52 5.90
CA ASN A 125 -0.57 6.73 4.95
C ASN A 125 -0.17 7.81 3.92
N PHE A 126 -0.39 7.53 2.65
CA PHE A 126 -0.23 8.45 1.54
C PHE A 126 -1.56 9.14 1.28
N LYS A 127 -1.58 10.47 1.37
CA LYS A 127 -2.77 11.33 1.27
C LYS A 127 -2.39 12.70 0.77
#